data_AF-A0A2D4GXH5-F1
#
_entry.id   AF-A0A2D4GXH5-F1
#
_cell.length_a   1.000
_cell.length_b   1.000
_cell.length_c   1.000
_cell.angle_alpha   90.00
_cell.angle_beta   90.00
_cell.angle_gamma   90.00
#
_symmetry.space_group_name_H-M   'P 1'
#
loop_
_entity.id
_entity.type
_entity.pdbx_description
1 polymer ?
#
loop_
_entity_poly.entity_id
_entity_poly.type
_entity_poly.pdbx_seq_one_letter_code
_entity_poly.pdbx_strand_id
1 'polypeptide(L)'
;MPFDFRRFDIYRKVPKDLTQPTFTGAIISVCCCFFILFLFLSELTGFIATEIVNELYVDDPDKDSGGKIEVNLNLSLPSLHCELIGLDIQDEMGRHEVGHIDNSMKIPLNNGDGCRFEGHFSINKVPGNFHVSTHSATAQPQ
;
A
#
# COMPACT_ATOMS: atom_id res chain seq x y z
N MET A 1 2.95 -19.11 52.64
CA MET A 1 2.06 -18.07 52.10
C MET A 1 0.75 -18.74 51.70
N PRO A 2 -0.40 -18.20 52.08
CA PRO A 2 -1.42 -18.15 51.03
C PRO A 2 -2.14 -16.81 51.03
N PHE A 3 -2.33 -16.27 49.84
CA PHE A 3 -3.23 -15.15 49.59
C PHE A 3 -4.66 -15.59 49.95
N ASP A 4 -5.12 -15.24 51.15
CA ASP A 4 -6.53 -15.39 51.52
C ASP A 4 -7.32 -14.25 50.89
N PHE A 5 -8.01 -14.54 49.78
CA PHE A 5 -8.89 -13.60 49.07
C PHE A 5 -9.97 -12.98 49.96
N ARG A 6 -10.27 -13.58 51.13
CA ARG A 6 -11.22 -13.02 52.10
C ARG A 6 -10.75 -11.71 52.72
N ARG A 7 -9.47 -11.36 52.61
CA ARG A 7 -8.88 -10.12 53.16
C ARG A 7 -9.04 -8.90 52.25
N PHE A 8 -9.42 -9.08 50.97
CA PHE A 8 -9.69 -7.97 50.04
C PHE A 8 -11.09 -7.38 50.20
N ASP A 9 -11.96 -8.00 50.98
CA ASP A 9 -13.28 -7.49 51.29
C ASP A 9 -13.20 -6.52 52.48
N ILE A 10 -13.04 -5.22 52.17
CA ILE A 10 -12.88 -4.12 53.15
C ILE A 10 -14.20 -3.85 53.91
N TYR A 11 -15.34 -4.33 53.39
CA TYR A 11 -16.65 -4.03 53.95
C TYR A 11 -17.10 -5.04 55.02
N ARG A 12 -17.79 -4.52 56.04
CA ARG A 12 -18.41 -5.33 57.10
C ARG A 12 -19.50 -6.20 56.49
N LYS A 13 -19.32 -7.53 56.53
CA LYS A 13 -20.30 -8.49 56.04
C LYS A 13 -21.58 -8.42 56.84
N VAL A 14 -22.71 -8.33 56.14
CA VAL A 14 -24.05 -8.35 56.73
C VAL A 14 -24.33 -9.78 57.22
N PRO A 15 -24.88 -9.99 58.43
CA PRO A 15 -25.23 -11.33 58.90
C PRO A 15 -26.26 -11.97 57.97
N LYS A 16 -26.13 -13.28 57.75
CA LYS A 16 -26.92 -14.04 56.75
C LYS A 16 -28.42 -14.04 57.03
N ASP A 17 -28.83 -13.75 58.27
CA ASP A 17 -30.23 -13.70 58.70
C ASP A 17 -30.98 -12.46 58.18
N LEU A 18 -30.26 -11.43 57.73
CA LEU A 18 -30.81 -10.21 57.12
C LEU A 18 -30.72 -10.22 55.59
N THR A 19 -30.10 -11.24 54.99
CA THR A 19 -29.88 -11.33 53.54
C THR A 19 -30.53 -12.59 52.99
N GLN A 20 -31.57 -12.44 52.18
CA GLN A 20 -32.20 -13.57 51.50
C GLN A 20 -31.67 -13.67 50.05
N PRO A 21 -31.01 -14.79 49.67
CA PRO A 21 -30.58 -14.96 48.29
C PRO A 21 -31.79 -15.11 47.38
N THR A 22 -31.85 -14.32 46.31
CA THR A 22 -32.91 -14.40 45.29
C THR A 22 -32.36 -15.02 44.01
N PHE A 23 -33.02 -16.07 43.51
CA PHE A 23 -32.65 -16.71 42.25
C PHE A 23 -32.78 -15.75 41.06
N THR A 24 -33.82 -14.90 41.07
CA THR A 24 -34.03 -13.87 40.04
C THR A 24 -32.88 -12.86 39.98
N GLY A 25 -32.38 -12.41 41.14
CA GLY A 25 -31.23 -11.49 41.19
C GLY A 25 -29.94 -12.12 40.67
N ALA A 26 -29.73 -13.42 40.93
CA ALA A 26 -28.60 -14.15 40.38
C ALA A 26 -28.64 -14.23 38.84
N ILE A 27 -29.81 -14.52 38.26
CA ILE A 27 -29.99 -14.57 36.80
C ILE A 27 -29.71 -13.20 36.17
N ILE A 28 -30.30 -12.13 36.73
CA ILE A 28 -30.08 -10.76 36.24
C ILE A 28 -28.59 -10.38 36.30
N SER A 29 -27.91 -10.74 37.39
CA SER A 29 -26.48 -10.46 37.56
C SER A 29 -25.62 -11.16 36.51
N VAL A 30 -25.93 -12.42 36.19
CA VAL A 30 -25.24 -13.18 35.13
C VAL A 30 -25.49 -12.54 33.76
N CYS A 31 -26.74 -12.19 33.44
CA CYS A 31 -27.07 -11.52 32.18
C CYS A 31 -26.35 -10.18 32.03
N CYS A 32 -26.29 -9.36 33.10
CA CYS A 32 -25.55 -8.10 33.09
C CYS A 32 -24.05 -8.31 32.85
N CYS A 33 -23.42 -9.29 33.52
CA CYS A 33 -22.01 -9.60 33.28
C CYS A 33 -21.73 -10.00 31.82
N PHE A 34 -22.58 -10.83 31.22
CA PHE A 34 -22.44 -11.19 29.80
C PHE A 34 -22.59 -9.98 28.87
N PHE A 35 -23.56 -9.11 29.13
CA PHE A 35 -23.79 -7.92 28.32
C PHE A 35 -22.61 -6.94 28.42
N ILE A 36 -22.08 -6.71 29.63
CA ILE A 36 -20.91 -5.87 29.85
C ILE A 36 -19.68 -6.44 29.13
N LEU A 37 -19.47 -7.76 29.20
CA LEU A 37 -18.35 -8.42 28.53
C LEU A 37 -18.47 -8.32 27.00
N PHE A 38 -19.67 -8.48 26.45
CA PHE A 38 -19.94 -8.29 25.03
C PHE A 38 -19.61 -6.86 24.57
N LEU A 39 -20.10 -5.84 25.30
CA LEU A 39 -19.81 -4.45 24.98
C LEU A 39 -18.31 -4.15 25.04
N PHE A 40 -17.62 -4.66 26.07
CA PHE A 40 -16.17 -4.50 26.20
C PHE A 40 -15.41 -5.08 25.02
N LEU A 41 -15.74 -6.29 24.56
CA LEU A 41 -15.09 -6.91 23.40
C LEU A 41 -15.37 -6.13 22.11
N SER A 42 -16.57 -5.59 21.94
CA SER A 42 -16.93 -4.77 20.78
C SER A 42 -16.10 -3.49 20.71
N GLU A 43 -16.06 -2.73 21.81
CA GLU A 43 -15.29 -1.49 21.91
C GLU A 43 -13.79 -1.75 21.78
N LEU A 44 -13.28 -2.82 22.41
CA LEU A 44 -11.88 -3.21 22.27
C LEU A 44 -11.52 -3.55 20.82
N THR A 45 -12.41 -4.23 20.10
CA THR A 45 -12.20 -4.55 18.69
C THR A 45 -12.21 -3.28 17.83
N GLY A 46 -13.13 -2.34 18.12
CA GLY A 46 -13.17 -1.03 17.46
C GLY A 46 -11.92 -0.19 17.75
N PHE A 47 -11.42 -0.23 18.97
CA PHE A 47 -10.19 0.48 19.36
C PHE A 47 -8.93 -0.10 18.70
N ILE A 48 -8.87 -1.42 18.52
CA ILE A 48 -7.75 -2.08 17.83
C ILE A 48 -7.82 -1.89 16.31
N ALA A 49 -9.00 -1.59 15.76
CA ALA A 49 -9.16 -1.34 14.34
C ALA A 49 -8.38 -0.06 13.95
N THR A 50 -7.47 -0.18 12.99
CA THR A 50 -6.70 0.95 12.46
C THR A 50 -7.56 1.79 11.52
N GLU A 51 -7.63 3.10 11.77
CA GLU A 51 -8.18 4.07 10.83
C GLU A 51 -7.09 4.49 9.83
N ILE A 52 -7.37 4.35 8.54
CA ILE A 52 -6.45 4.74 7.47
C ILE A 52 -6.75 6.21 7.12
N VAL A 53 -5.84 7.11 7.50
CA VAL A 53 -5.92 8.54 7.18
C VAL A 53 -4.95 8.85 6.04
N ASN A 54 -5.44 9.50 4.99
CA ASN A 54 -4.62 9.95 3.86
C ASN A 54 -4.20 11.41 4.10
N GLU A 55 -2.92 11.64 4.41
CA GLU A 55 -2.36 12.99 4.52
C GLU A 55 -1.64 13.40 3.23
N LEU A 56 -1.80 14.66 2.83
CA LEU A 56 -1.07 15.24 1.70
C LEU A 56 0.22 15.89 2.22
N TYR A 57 1.36 15.39 1.76
CA TYR A 57 2.67 15.95 2.08
C TYR A 57 3.23 16.73 0.88
N VAL A 58 4.02 17.78 1.16
CA VAL A 58 4.76 18.52 0.13
C VAL A 58 6.06 17.77 -0.14
N ASP A 59 6.10 17.05 -1.25
CA ASP A 59 7.28 16.33 -1.71
C ASP A 59 8.33 17.32 -2.24
N ASP A 60 9.54 17.30 -1.66
CA ASP A 60 10.66 18.16 -2.06
C ASP A 60 11.49 17.41 -3.14
N PRO A 61 11.35 17.77 -4.43
CA PRO A 61 11.84 16.95 -5.54
C PRO A 61 13.37 16.79 -5.57
N ASP A 62 14.11 17.68 -4.91
CA ASP A 62 15.57 17.68 -4.90
C ASP A 62 16.17 16.75 -3.84
N LYS A 63 15.39 16.34 -2.83
CA LYS A 63 15.93 15.60 -1.68
C LYS A 63 16.09 14.10 -1.93
N ASP A 64 15.15 13.48 -2.66
CA ASP A 64 15.08 12.02 -2.77
C ASP A 64 15.37 11.48 -4.19
N SER A 65 15.16 12.24 -5.26
CA SER A 65 15.35 11.75 -6.64
C SER A 65 16.11 12.71 -7.56
N GLY A 66 16.67 13.80 -7.02
CA GLY A 66 17.42 14.79 -7.78
C GLY A 66 16.63 15.36 -8.97
N GLY A 67 15.30 15.50 -8.82
CA GLY A 67 14.42 16.01 -9.87
C GLY A 67 14.15 15.05 -11.03
N LYS A 68 14.46 13.74 -10.91
CA LYS A 68 14.17 12.72 -11.94
C LYS A 68 13.15 11.68 -11.47
N ILE A 69 12.46 11.06 -12.41
CA ILE A 69 11.50 9.97 -12.21
C ILE A 69 12.02 8.75 -12.96
N GLU A 70 12.16 7.63 -12.26
CA GLU A 70 12.51 6.33 -12.84
C GLU A 70 11.26 5.68 -13.46
N VAL A 71 11.31 5.39 -14.76
CA VAL A 71 10.23 4.77 -15.51
C VAL A 71 10.64 3.35 -15.90
N ASN A 72 9.83 2.38 -15.46
CA ASN A 72 9.97 0.97 -15.82
C ASN A 72 8.82 0.60 -16.77
N LEU A 73 9.13 0.32 -18.03
CA LEU A 73 8.14 0.00 -19.06
C LEU A 73 8.31 -1.44 -19.52
N ASN A 74 7.24 -2.25 -19.44
CA ASN A 74 7.19 -3.60 -20.00
C ASN A 74 5.95 -3.72 -20.87
N LEU A 75 6.14 -3.72 -22.19
CA LEU A 75 5.08 -3.68 -23.19
C LEU A 75 5.23 -4.85 -24.18
N SER A 76 4.14 -5.57 -24.45
CA SER A 76 4.12 -6.66 -25.44
C SER A 76 3.26 -6.27 -26.64
N LEU A 77 3.84 -6.31 -27.84
CA LEU A 77 3.22 -5.99 -29.12
C LEU A 77 3.22 -7.25 -30.00
N PRO A 78 2.11 -8.01 -30.06
CA PRO A 78 2.08 -9.34 -30.69
C PRO A 78 2.17 -9.35 -32.21
N SER A 79 1.98 -8.20 -32.87
CA SER A 79 1.99 -8.07 -34.34
C SER A 79 2.93 -6.97 -34.83
N LEU A 80 3.94 -6.61 -34.02
CA LEU A 80 4.98 -5.65 -34.38
C LEU A 80 6.36 -6.28 -34.16
N HIS A 81 7.19 -6.28 -35.19
CA HIS A 81 8.56 -6.78 -35.12
C HIS A 81 9.44 -5.86 -34.26
N CYS A 82 10.39 -6.45 -33.52
CA CYS A 82 11.27 -5.71 -32.62
C CYS A 82 12.17 -4.67 -33.30
N GLU A 83 12.47 -4.84 -34.58
CA GLU A 83 13.33 -3.91 -35.32
C GLU A 83 12.67 -2.55 -35.54
N LEU A 84 11.33 -2.47 -35.50
CA LEU A 84 10.61 -1.22 -35.72
C LEU A 84 10.31 -0.45 -34.43
N ILE A 85 10.28 -1.10 -33.27
CA ILE A 85 9.88 -0.40 -32.05
C ILE A 85 10.95 0.60 -31.59
N GLY A 86 10.53 1.81 -31.25
CA GLY A 86 11.37 2.86 -30.65
C GLY A 86 10.70 3.50 -29.44
N LEU A 87 11.50 4.15 -28.63
CA LEU A 87 11.06 4.96 -27.49
C LEU A 87 11.57 6.37 -27.70
N ASP A 88 10.69 7.35 -27.69
CA ASP A 88 11.07 8.75 -27.80
C ASP A 88 10.71 9.47 -26.50
N ILE A 89 11.56 10.37 -26.05
CA ILE A 89 11.39 11.13 -24.81
C ILE A 89 11.48 12.61 -25.15
N GLN A 90 10.47 13.38 -24.73
CA GLN A 90 10.41 14.81 -24.90
C GLN A 90 9.98 15.50 -23.61
N ASP A 91 10.75 16.49 -23.17
CA ASP A 91 10.39 17.33 -22.03
C ASP A 91 10.49 18.84 -22.35
N GLU A 92 9.84 19.65 -21.51
CA GLU A 92 9.90 21.12 -21.60
C GLU A 92 11.24 21.70 -21.14
N MET A 93 12.15 20.87 -20.59
CA MET A 93 13.51 21.27 -20.22
C MET A 93 14.47 21.23 -21.42
N GLY A 94 13.98 20.85 -22.60
CA GLY A 94 14.74 20.80 -23.85
C GLY A 94 15.38 19.45 -24.15
N ARG A 95 15.06 18.40 -23.38
CA ARG A 95 15.46 17.03 -23.72
C ARG A 95 14.56 16.51 -24.83
N HIS A 96 15.17 16.13 -25.94
CA HIS A 96 14.49 15.47 -27.05
C HIS A 96 15.36 14.33 -27.55
N GLU A 97 15.05 13.13 -27.08
CA GLU A 97 15.75 11.90 -27.46
C GLU A 97 14.84 11.09 -28.39
N VAL A 98 15.31 10.92 -29.63
CA VAL A 98 14.64 10.11 -30.64
C VAL A 98 15.29 8.72 -30.64
N GLY A 99 14.51 7.67 -30.42
CA GLY A 99 14.99 6.31 -30.28
C GLY A 99 15.97 6.14 -29.12
N HIS A 100 15.49 6.30 -27.89
CA HIS A 100 16.20 5.97 -26.66
C HIS A 100 16.52 4.46 -26.61
N ILE A 101 17.81 4.13 -26.57
CA ILE A 101 18.31 2.74 -26.60
C ILE A 101 18.83 2.29 -25.23
N ASP A 102 19.27 3.24 -24.40
CA ASP A 102 19.90 2.94 -23.11
C ASP A 102 18.94 2.14 -22.20
N ASN A 103 19.47 1.07 -21.61
CA ASN A 103 18.72 0.16 -20.73
C ASN A 103 17.38 -0.32 -21.32
N SER A 104 17.31 -0.46 -22.64
CA SER A 104 16.18 -1.05 -23.36
C SER A 104 16.52 -2.44 -23.88
N MET A 105 15.59 -3.39 -23.71
CA MET A 105 15.70 -4.77 -24.17
C MET A 105 14.50 -5.11 -25.04
N LYS A 106 14.77 -5.71 -26.19
CA LYS A 106 13.79 -6.14 -27.17
C LYS A 106 13.82 -7.65 -27.28
N ILE A 107 12.71 -8.31 -26.97
CA ILE A 107 12.60 -9.78 -26.95
C ILE A 107 11.58 -10.19 -28.02
N PRO A 108 11.96 -10.99 -29.02
CA PRO A 108 11.02 -11.43 -30.05
C PRO A 108 9.94 -12.33 -29.45
N LEU A 109 8.70 -12.13 -29.91
CA LEU A 109 7.51 -12.89 -29.53
C LEU A 109 6.93 -13.57 -30.77
N ASN A 110 6.18 -14.66 -30.59
CA ASN A 110 5.47 -15.37 -31.66
C ASN A 110 6.35 -15.66 -32.90
N ASN A 111 7.48 -16.36 -32.69
CA ASN A 111 8.44 -16.70 -33.74
C ASN A 111 9.02 -15.51 -34.55
N GLY A 112 8.94 -14.28 -34.00
CA GLY A 112 9.46 -13.06 -34.63
C GLY A 112 8.39 -12.09 -35.09
N ASP A 113 7.11 -12.49 -35.12
CA ASP A 113 5.99 -11.63 -35.55
C ASP A 113 5.65 -10.52 -34.55
N GLY A 114 6.04 -10.70 -33.29
CA GLY A 114 5.80 -9.76 -32.20
C GLY A 114 7.06 -9.37 -31.44
N CYS A 115 6.92 -8.39 -30.56
CA CYS A 115 7.99 -7.90 -29.72
C CYS A 115 7.53 -7.61 -28.30
N ARG A 116 8.31 -8.04 -27.31
CA ARG A 116 8.24 -7.53 -25.95
C ARG A 116 9.37 -6.52 -25.74
N PHE A 117 9.01 -5.31 -25.39
CA PHE A 117 9.92 -4.20 -25.13
C PHE A 117 9.95 -3.92 -23.63
N GLU A 118 11.13 -4.02 -23.05
CA GLU A 118 11.43 -3.72 -21.66
C GLU A 118 12.38 -2.51 -21.63
N GLY A 119 12.01 -1.43 -20.97
CA GLY A 119 12.80 -0.20 -20.89
C GLY A 119 12.90 0.32 -19.46
N HIS A 120 14.11 0.69 -19.06
CA HIS A 120 14.42 1.26 -17.75
C HIS A 120 15.13 2.60 -17.92
N PHE A 121 14.39 3.70 -17.88
CA PHE A 121 14.92 5.03 -18.18
C PHE A 121 14.44 6.06 -17.17
N SER A 122 15.24 7.11 -16.97
CA SER A 122 14.88 8.24 -16.10
C SER A 122 14.41 9.43 -16.92
N ILE A 123 13.34 10.09 -16.49
CA ILE A 123 12.83 11.35 -17.08
C ILE A 123 12.92 12.47 -16.05
N ASN A 124 12.97 13.72 -16.51
CA ASN A 124 12.92 14.86 -15.59
C ASN A 124 11.50 15.01 -15.01
N LYS A 125 11.39 15.41 -13.73
CA LYS A 125 10.12 15.68 -13.04
C LYS A 125 9.54 17.03 -13.48
N VAL A 126 9.27 17.15 -14.77
CA VAL A 126 8.68 18.31 -15.44
C VAL A 126 7.60 17.84 -16.41
N PRO A 127 6.69 18.73 -16.86
CA PRO A 127 5.78 18.40 -17.94
C PRO A 127 6.54 17.90 -19.18
N GLY A 128 6.09 16.77 -19.71
CA GLY A 128 6.74 16.09 -20.82
C GLY A 128 5.96 14.83 -21.21
N ASN A 129 6.45 14.14 -22.23
CA ASN A 129 5.90 12.87 -22.69
C ASN A 129 7.03 11.90 -23.07
N PHE A 130 6.72 10.62 -22.98
CA PHE A 130 7.45 9.59 -23.70
C PHE A 130 6.43 8.85 -24.55
N HIS A 131 6.78 8.50 -25.77
CA HIS A 131 5.91 7.72 -26.64
C HIS A 131 6.68 6.56 -27.28
N VAL A 132 5.96 5.47 -27.50
CA VAL A 132 6.47 4.31 -28.22
C VAL A 132 6.10 4.48 -29.69
N SER A 133 7.09 4.42 -30.56
CA SER A 133 6.97 4.69 -31.99
C SER A 133 7.42 3.49 -32.83
N THR A 134 7.09 3.50 -34.13
CA THR A 134 7.48 2.44 -35.09
C THR A 134 8.75 2.79 -35.87
N HIS A 135 9.62 3.60 -35.28
CA HIS A 135 10.96 3.80 -35.80
C HIS A 135 11.98 3.48 -34.71
N SER A 136 12.87 2.52 -34.98
CA SER A 136 14.00 2.25 -34.10
C SER A 136 15.18 3.12 -34.52
N ALA A 137 15.85 3.73 -33.55
CA ALA A 137 17.24 4.18 -33.74
C ALA A 137 18.18 3.00 -33.45
N THR A 138 19.28 2.91 -34.20
CA THR A 138 20.35 1.92 -33.96
C THR A 138 21.52 2.55 -33.19
N ALA A 139 21.65 3.87 -33.24
CA ALA A 139 22.64 4.65 -32.51
C ALA A 139 22.07 6.03 -32.17
N GLN A 140 22.44 6.58 -31.01
CA GLN A 140 22.11 7.96 -30.66
C GLN A 140 23.12 8.93 -31.31
N PRO A 141 22.67 10.09 -31.82
CA PRO A 141 23.57 11.13 -32.30
C PRO A 141 24.42 11.68 -31.13
N GLN A 142 25.72 11.90 -31.39
CA GLN A 142 26.64 12.56 -30.45
C GLN A 142 26.51 14.08 -30.49
#